data_AF-A0A922SKG0-F1
#
_entry.id   AF-A0A922SKG0-F1
#
_cell.length_a   1.000
_cell.length_b   1.000
_cell.length_c   1.000
_cell.angle_alpha   90.00
_cell.angle_beta   90.00
_cell.angle_gamma   90.00
#
_symmetry.space_group_name_H-M   'P 1'
#
loop_
_entity.id
_entity.type
_entity.pdbx_description
1 polymer ?
#
loop_
_entity_poly.entity_id
_entity_poly.type
_entity_poly.pdbx_seq_one_letter_code
_entity_poly.pdbx_strand_id
1 'polypeptide(L)' 'MIMRRFQEPGDVEKAYELVHKSRGLEQTRFLARKHGAEAARLAAELADSPYQKGLVVTTDLVLNRIK' A
#
# COMPACT_ATOMS: atom_id res chain seq x y z
N MET A 1 -13.63 5.99 4.51
CA MET A 1 -13.32 6.74 3.25
C MET A 1 -12.42 7.91 3.60
N ILE A 2 -11.41 8.23 2.78
CA ILE A 2 -10.69 9.51 2.91
C ILE A 2 -11.64 10.60 2.42
N MET A 3 -12.02 11.54 3.28
CA MET A 3 -12.79 12.71 2.87
C MET A 3 -11.92 13.58 1.97
N ARG A 4 -12.32 13.72 0.70
CA ARG A 4 -11.62 14.57 -0.28
C ARG A 4 -12.13 16.00 -0.12
N ARG A 5 -11.27 16.92 0.30
CA ARG A 5 -11.60 18.34 0.50
C ARG A 5 -11.44 19.15 -0.81
N PHE A 6 -12.01 18.65 -1.90
CA PHE A 6 -12.05 19.37 -3.18
C PHE A 6 -13.32 20.22 -3.22
N GLN A 7 -13.20 21.46 -3.69
CA GLN A 7 -14.29 22.45 -3.64
C GLN A 7 -14.65 22.95 -5.05
N GLU A 8 -13.67 23.05 -5.94
CA GLU A 8 -13.87 23.61 -7.28
C GLU A 8 -13.88 22.51 -8.37
N PRO A 9 -14.60 22.72 -9.48
CA PRO A 9 -14.47 21.87 -10.66
C PRO A 9 -13.00 21.83 -11.14
N GLY A 10 -12.46 20.64 -11.37
CA GLY A 10 -11.07 20.46 -11.83
C GLY A 10 -10.05 20.14 -10.71
N ASP A 11 -10.43 20.28 -9.44
CA ASP A 11 -9.54 20.02 -8.30
C ASP A 11 -8.99 18.58 -8.28
N VAL A 12 -9.83 17.60 -8.65
CA VAL A 12 -9.46 16.18 -8.67
C VAL A 12 -8.41 15.92 -9.75
N GLU A 13 -8.64 16.45 -10.94
CA GLU A 13 -7.77 16.34 -12.11
C GLU A 13 -6.42 16.99 -11.81
N LYS A 14 -6.45 18.19 -11.20
CA LYS A 14 -5.23 18.90 -10.83
C LYS A 14 -4.44 18.15 -9.76
N ALA A 15 -5.10 17.65 -8.73
CA ALA A 15 -4.46 16.84 -7.70
C ALA A 15 -3.84 15.56 -8.28
N TYR A 16 -4.53 14.89 -9.20
CA TYR A 16 -4.03 13.71 -9.89
C TYR A 16 -2.74 14.01 -10.69
N GLU A 17 -2.74 15.12 -11.44
CA GLU A 17 -1.57 15.59 -12.20
C GLU A 17 -0.38 15.86 -11.27
N LEU A 18 -0.61 16.57 -10.15
CA LEU A 18 0.43 16.89 -9.17
C LEU A 18 1.00 15.63 -8.50
N VAL A 19 0.16 14.64 -8.20
CA VAL A 19 0.59 13.33 -7.67
C VAL A 19 1.49 12.59 -8.66
N HIS A 20 1.20 12.65 -9.97
CA HIS A 20 2.06 12.04 -10.99
C HIS A 20 3.40 12.77 -11.12
N LYS A 21 3.38 14.11 -11.17
CA LYS A 21 4.60 14.93 -11.29
C LYS A 21 5.52 14.83 -10.08
N SER A 22 4.96 14.62 -8.89
CA SER A 22 5.73 14.53 -7.62
C SER A 22 6.42 13.19 -7.39
N ARG A 23 6.24 12.18 -8.27
CA ARG A 23 6.64 10.78 -8.03
C ARG A 23 6.00 10.17 -6.77
N GLY A 24 4.89 10.75 -6.28
CA GLY A 24 4.23 10.30 -5.05
C GLY A 24 3.74 8.86 -5.12
N LEU A 25 3.34 8.39 -6.32
CA LEU A 25 2.91 7.00 -6.54
C LEU A 25 4.05 6.00 -6.38
N GLU A 26 5.23 6.30 -6.94
CA GLU A 26 6.41 5.46 -6.84
C GLU A 26 6.87 5.36 -5.38
N GLN A 27 6.94 6.50 -4.69
CA GLN A 27 7.36 6.55 -3.29
C GLN A 27 6.37 5.81 -2.37
N THR A 28 5.07 5.94 -2.63
CA THR A 28 4.04 5.20 -1.88
C THR A 28 4.18 3.70 -2.12
N ARG A 29 4.42 3.25 -3.37
CA ARG A 29 4.66 1.84 -3.68
C ARG A 29 5.92 1.31 -3.01
N PHE A 30 7.00 2.09 -3.03
CA PHE A 30 8.25 1.73 -2.36
C PHE A 30 8.05 1.53 -0.86
N LEU A 31 7.40 2.49 -0.20
CA LEU A 31 7.16 2.43 1.24
C LEU A 31 6.22 1.26 1.61
N ALA A 32 5.17 1.04 0.82
CA ALA A 32 4.28 -0.11 0.99
C ALA A 32 5.06 -1.43 0.90
N ARG A 33 5.90 -1.61 -0.13
CA ARG A 33 6.74 -2.82 -0.27
C ARG A 33 7.68 -3.00 0.92
N LYS A 34 8.33 -1.92 1.37
CA LYS A 34 9.22 -1.96 2.54
C LYS A 34 8.49 -2.45 3.80
N HIS A 35 7.31 -1.90 4.08
CA HIS A 35 6.52 -2.32 5.24
C HIS A 35 5.97 -3.74 5.09
N GLY A 36 5.52 -4.13 3.89
CA GLY A 36 5.03 -5.49 3.64
C GLY A 36 6.13 -6.55 3.80
N ALA A 37 7.34 -6.28 3.30
CA ALA A 37 8.49 -7.17 3.48
C ALA A 37 8.87 -7.33 4.95
N GLU A 38 8.88 -6.24 5.73
CA GLU A 38 9.17 -6.31 7.16
C GLU A 38 8.08 -7.05 7.94
N ALA A 39 6.80 -6.83 7.60
CA ALA A 39 5.70 -7.57 8.20
C ALA A 39 5.80 -9.08 7.92
N ALA A 40 6.18 -9.46 6.69
CA ALA A 40 6.39 -10.86 6.32
C ALA A 40 7.54 -11.47 7.13
N ARG A 41 8.65 -10.74 7.28
CA ARG A 41 9.81 -11.14 8.07
C ARG A 41 9.43 -11.41 9.52
N LEU A 42 8.74 -10.47 10.17
CA LEU A 42 8.29 -10.61 11.56
C LEU A 42 7.26 -11.74 11.73
N ALA A 43 6.34 -11.90 10.77
CA ALA A 43 5.39 -13.01 10.80
C ALA A 43 6.08 -14.38 10.67
N ALA A 44 7.23 -14.45 9.99
CA ALA A 44 8.03 -15.67 9.88
C ALA A 44 8.71 -16.10 11.18
N GLU A 45 8.82 -15.21 12.17
CA GLU A 45 9.42 -15.51 13.48
C GLU A 45 8.43 -16.19 14.45
N LEU A 46 7.13 -16.23 14.12
CA LEU A 46 6.11 -16.89 14.92
C LEU A 46 6.19 -18.42 14.81
N ALA A 47 5.59 -19.12 15.77
CA ALA A 47 5.52 -20.58 15.76
C ALA A 47 4.87 -21.12 14.46
N ASP A 48 5.51 -22.13 13.85
CA ASP A 48 5.05 -22.72 12.59
C ASP A 48 3.61 -23.22 12.72
N SER A 49 2.76 -22.72 11.85
CA SER A 49 1.35 -23.06 11.80
C SER A 49 0.74 -22.60 10.48
N PRO A 50 -0.43 -23.14 10.09
CA PRO A 50 -1.18 -22.63 8.94
C PRO A 50 -1.50 -21.13 9.06
N TYR A 51 -1.74 -20.63 10.28
CA TYR A 51 -2.05 -19.22 10.54
C TYR A 51 -0.83 -18.32 10.32
N GLN A 52 0.35 -18.77 10.76
CA GLN A 52 1.62 -18.09 10.52
C GLN A 52 1.87 -17.94 9.00
N LYS A 53 1.71 -19.02 8.24
CA LYS A 53 1.83 -19.00 6.78
C LYS A 53 0.81 -18.06 6.14
N GLY A 54 -0.43 -18.05 6.65
CA GLY A 54 -1.47 -17.12 6.24
C GLY A 54 -1.08 -15.64 6.44
N LEU A 55 -0.45 -15.29 7.56
CA LEU A 55 0.04 -13.94 7.81
C LEU A 55 1.10 -13.51 6.79
N VAL A 56 2.06 -14.39 6.49
CA VAL A 56 3.09 -14.11 5.47
C VAL A 56 2.45 -13.88 4.10
N VAL A 57 1.58 -14.77 3.66
CA VAL A 57 0.89 -14.66 2.35
C VAL A 57 0.03 -13.40 2.26
N THR A 58 -0.61 -13.00 3.36
CA THR A 58 -1.47 -11.80 3.38
C THR A 58 -0.69 -10.53 3.03
N THR A 59 0.60 -10.45 3.38
CA THR A 59 1.42 -9.29 3.02
C THR A 59 1.59 -9.15 1.51
N ASP A 60 1.75 -10.26 0.78
CA ASP A 60 1.83 -10.27 -0.68
C ASP A 60 0.49 -9.90 -1.33
N LEU A 61 -0.61 -10.50 -0.83
CA LEU A 61 -1.96 -10.22 -1.33
C LEU A 61 -2.32 -8.73 -1.22
N VAL A 62 -1.94 -8.07 -0.11
CA VAL A 62 -2.21 -6.63 0.07
C VAL A 62 -1.39 -5.77 -0.90
N LEU A 63 -0.13 -6.14 -1.17
CA LEU A 63 0.75 -5.40 -2.07
C LEU A 63 0.39 -5.58 -3.55
N ASN A 64 -0.07 -6.78 -3.93
CA ASN A 64 -0.37 -7.15 -5.31
C ASN A 64 -1.87 -7.19 -5.60
N ARG A 65 -2.71 -6.60 -4.74
CA ARG A 65 -4.16 -6.55 -4.98
C ARG A 65 -4.43 -5.89 -6.35
N ILE A 66 -4.92 -6.67 -7.28
CA ILE A 66 -5.54 -6.14 -8.49
C ILE A 66 -6.98 -5.82 -8.09
N LYS A 67 -7.43 -4.59 -8.37
CA LYS A 67 -8.83 -4.21 -8.23
C LYS A 67 -9.56 -4.45 -9.54
#